data_AF-A0A6A5HH05-F1
#
_entry.id   AF-A0A6A5HH05-F1
#
_cell.length_a   1.000
_cell.length_b   1.000
_cell.length_c   1.000
_cell.angle_alpha   90.00
_cell.angle_beta   90.00
_cell.angle_gamma   90.00
#
_symmetry.space_group_name_H-M   'P 1'
#
loop_
_entity.id
_entity.type
_entity.pdbx_description
1 polymer ?
#
loop_
_entity_poly.entity_id
_entity_poly.type
_entity_poly.pdbx_seq_one_letter_code
_entity_poly.pdbx_strand_id
1 'polypeptide(L)'
;MQWKYSYFQIIVTFILVLTITITIFACLYIYNSSVTRRLELQHRRYGYHFGKRFQAKENLRSLKMVRRITIVGVCGFLVAALFISLVASQLLPNYFHRISLQISEIALNLNPLFIVPSVADRVPPWKNKLIETMPKFIRKKNSCTRTVRPMDYRARRTVVEETNTYWTQYSNNW
;
A
#
# COMPACT_ATOMS: atom_id res chain seq x y z
N MET A 1 15.08 25.99 -28.48
CA MET A 1 15.34 26.10 -27.02
C MET A 1 14.12 25.74 -26.16
N GLN A 2 12.90 26.16 -26.52
CA GLN A 2 11.67 25.95 -25.72
C GLN A 2 11.44 24.50 -25.25
N TRP A 3 11.67 23.50 -26.09
CA TRP A 3 11.47 22.08 -25.71
C TRP A 3 12.36 21.62 -24.56
N LYS A 4 13.63 22.06 -24.51
CA LYS A 4 14.56 21.71 -23.42
C LYS A 4 14.11 22.30 -22.08
N TYR A 5 13.57 23.53 -22.10
CA TYR A 5 12.99 24.16 -20.92
C TYR A 5 11.74 23.42 -20.42
N SER A 6 10.89 22.94 -21.34
CA SER A 6 9.69 22.16 -20.98
C SER A 6 10.06 20.84 -20.29
N TYR A 7 11.00 20.06 -20.82
CA TYR A 7 11.46 18.82 -20.17
C TYR A 7 12.11 19.07 -18.82
N PHE A 8 12.91 20.13 -18.70
CA PHE A 8 13.51 20.51 -17.42
C PHE A 8 12.45 20.81 -16.36
N GLN A 9 11.42 21.58 -16.71
CA GLN A 9 10.30 21.87 -15.80
C GLN A 9 9.54 20.60 -15.38
N ILE A 10 9.31 19.66 -16.31
CA ILE A 10 8.65 18.38 -16.00
C ILE A 10 9.48 17.56 -15.00
N ILE A 11 10.79 17.46 -15.20
CA ILE A 11 11.67 16.72 -14.28
C ILE A 11 11.69 17.37 -12.90
N VAL A 12 11.81 18.70 -12.82
CA VAL A 12 11.82 19.44 -11.54
C VAL A 12 10.51 19.25 -10.80
N THR A 13 9.37 19.37 -11.48
CA THR A 13 8.05 19.16 -10.87
C THR A 13 7.87 17.72 -10.37
N PHE A 14 8.35 16.72 -11.11
CA PHE A 14 8.33 15.32 -10.66
C PHE A 14 9.16 15.10 -9.39
N ILE A 15 10.39 15.63 -9.33
CA ILE A 15 11.25 15.52 -8.14
C ILE A 15 10.57 16.19 -6.94
N LEU A 16 9.99 17.37 -7.13
CA LEU A 16 9.30 18.11 -6.08
C LEU A 16 8.08 17.33 -5.55
N VAL A 17 7.24 16.78 -6.44
CA VAL A 17 6.06 15.98 -6.04
C VAL A 17 6.49 14.70 -5.30
N LEU A 18 7.52 14.01 -5.79
CA LEU A 18 8.03 12.79 -5.16
C LEU A 18 8.60 13.07 -3.77
N THR A 19 9.43 14.10 -3.62
CA THR A 19 10.03 14.48 -2.34
C THR A 19 8.95 14.87 -1.32
N ILE A 20 7.96 15.68 -1.70
CA ILE A 20 6.84 16.03 -0.82
C ILE A 20 6.06 14.78 -0.41
N THR A 21 5.71 13.91 -1.37
CA THR A 21 4.93 12.70 -1.10
C THR A 21 5.65 11.76 -0.13
N ILE A 22 6.94 11.51 -0.36
CA ILE A 22 7.77 10.66 0.50
C ILE A 22 7.88 11.28 1.89
N THR A 23 8.08 12.60 1.99
CA THR A 23 8.21 13.32 3.27
C THR A 23 6.92 13.24 4.08
N ILE A 24 5.77 13.54 3.47
CA ILE A 24 4.46 13.44 4.14
C ILE A 24 4.23 12.00 4.63
N PHE A 25 4.47 11.01 3.75
CA PHE A 25 4.29 9.61 4.13
C PHE A 25 5.23 9.19 5.28
N ALA A 26 6.50 9.59 5.23
CA ALA A 26 7.48 9.30 6.28
C ALA A 26 7.06 9.93 7.62
N CYS A 27 6.65 11.21 7.62
CA CYS A 27 6.13 11.89 8.79
C CYS A 27 4.92 11.17 9.39
N LEU A 28 3.93 10.82 8.56
CA LEU A 28 2.74 10.09 9.00
C LEU A 28 3.09 8.71 9.57
N TYR A 29 4.01 7.99 8.91
CA TYR A 29 4.44 6.67 9.35
C TYR A 29 5.18 6.71 10.69
N ILE A 30 6.13 7.63 10.85
CA ILE A 30 6.88 7.82 12.08
C ILE A 30 5.94 8.22 13.22
N TYR A 31 5.06 9.20 12.97
CA TYR A 31 4.10 9.68 13.96
C TYR A 31 3.20 8.54 14.45
N ASN A 32 2.52 7.83 13.55
CA ASN A 32 1.59 6.76 13.92
C ASN A 32 2.30 5.56 14.56
N SER A 33 3.50 5.21 14.09
CA SER A 33 4.33 4.17 14.71
C SER A 33 4.70 4.55 16.16
N SER A 34 5.08 5.80 16.38
CA SER A 34 5.44 6.31 17.71
C SER A 34 4.23 6.31 18.66
N VAL A 35 3.06 6.76 18.20
CA VAL A 35 1.81 6.76 18.97
C VAL A 35 1.40 5.33 19.34
N THR A 36 1.47 4.41 18.38
CA THR A 36 1.15 2.98 18.62
C THR A 36 2.08 2.39 19.67
N ARG A 37 3.40 2.63 19.57
CA ARG A 37 4.39 2.17 20.55
C ARG A 37 4.13 2.74 21.95
N ARG A 38 3.78 4.02 22.06
CA ARG A 38 3.43 4.67 23.34
C ARG A 38 2.21 4.02 23.98
N LEU A 39 1.16 3.77 23.20
CA LEU A 39 -0.07 3.12 23.67
C LEU A 39 0.17 1.67 24.11
N GLU A 40 1.03 0.92 23.42
CA GLU A 40 1.41 -0.44 23.83
C GLU A 40 2.17 -0.45 25.16
N LEU A 41 3.09 0.50 25.38
CA LEU A 41 3.82 0.65 26.64
C LEU A 41 2.89 1.05 27.81
N GLN A 42 1.95 1.97 27.57
CA GLN A 42 0.97 2.39 28.58
C GLN A 42 0.01 1.28 28.96
N HIS A 43 -0.44 0.46 27.99
CA HIS A 43 -1.27 -0.70 28.29
C HIS A 43 -0.54 -1.72 29.17
N ARG A 44 0.74 -1.99 28.89
CA ARG A 44 1.57 -2.90 29.73
C ARG A 44 1.72 -2.41 31.16
N ARG A 45 1.71 -1.08 31.40
CA ARG A 45 1.87 -0.47 32.73
C ARG A 45 0.56 -0.24 33.48
N TYR A 46 -0.51 0.14 32.80
CA TYR A 46 -1.72 0.68 33.43
C TYR A 46 -3.04 0.05 32.94
N GLY A 47 -3.01 -0.97 32.07
CA GLY A 47 -4.22 -1.66 31.60
C GLY A 47 -5.20 -0.79 30.79
N TYR A 48 -4.72 0.33 30.21
CA TYR A 48 -5.56 1.42 29.70
C TYR A 48 -6.30 1.13 28.35
N HIS A 49 -7.35 1.94 28.11
CA HIS A 49 -8.44 1.87 27.10
C HIS A 49 -8.22 1.07 25.80
N PHE A 50 -9.04 0.03 25.64
CA PHE A 50 -9.14 -0.85 24.47
C PHE A 50 -9.39 -0.11 23.14
N GLY A 51 -10.31 0.86 23.11
CA GLY A 51 -10.69 1.57 21.88
C GLY A 51 -9.56 2.36 21.23
N LYS A 52 -8.73 3.06 22.02
CA LYS A 52 -7.59 3.84 21.51
C LYS A 52 -6.50 2.94 20.90
N ARG A 53 -6.29 1.75 21.47
CA ARG A 53 -5.37 0.73 20.95
C ARG A 53 -5.90 0.12 19.64
N PHE A 54 -7.21 -0.11 19.58
CA PHE A 54 -7.86 -0.62 18.37
C PHE A 54 -7.64 0.33 17.19
N GLN A 55 -7.99 1.60 17.37
CA GLN A 55 -7.77 2.65 16.37
C GLN A 55 -6.30 2.78 15.97
N ALA A 56 -5.36 2.76 16.92
CA ALA A 56 -3.94 2.88 16.60
C ALA A 56 -3.40 1.69 15.80
N LYS A 57 -3.80 0.46 16.13
CA LYS A 57 -3.42 -0.74 15.39
C LYS A 57 -4.01 -0.76 13.98
N GLU A 58 -5.27 -0.36 13.84
CA GLU A 58 -5.94 -0.27 12.54
C GLU A 58 -5.30 0.81 11.67
N ASN A 59 -4.99 1.98 12.22
CA ASN A 59 -4.26 3.05 11.53
C ASN A 59 -2.87 2.60 11.07
N LEU A 60 -2.12 1.87 11.91
CA LEU A 60 -0.81 1.33 11.53
C LEU A 60 -0.94 0.29 10.39
N ARG A 61 -2.02 -0.49 10.38
CA ARG A 61 -2.32 -1.45 9.32
C ARG A 61 -2.65 -0.73 8.01
N SER A 62 -3.50 0.29 8.07
CA SER A 62 -3.79 1.18 6.94
C SER A 62 -2.51 1.82 6.39
N LEU A 63 -1.61 2.32 7.26
CA LEU A 63 -0.33 2.88 6.83
C LEU A 63 0.61 1.86 6.16
N LYS A 64 0.60 0.59 6.59
CA LYS A 64 1.36 -0.48 5.90
C LYS A 64 0.83 -0.74 4.50
N MET A 65 -0.48 -0.60 4.30
CA MET A 65 -1.13 -0.70 2.99
C MET A 65 -0.77 0.53 2.14
N VAL A 66 -0.93 1.74 2.67
CA VAL A 66 -0.51 2.99 2.02
C VAL A 66 0.97 2.94 1.65
N ARG A 67 1.85 2.38 2.50
CA ARG A 67 3.28 2.20 2.19
C ARG A 67 3.50 1.49 0.86
N ARG A 68 2.75 0.42 0.61
CA ARG A 68 2.88 -0.34 -0.65
C ARG A 68 2.36 0.47 -1.83
N ILE A 69 1.23 1.17 -1.66
CA ILE A 69 0.68 2.08 -2.67
C ILE A 69 1.72 3.16 -3.01
N THR A 70 2.33 3.77 -2.01
CA THR A 70 3.39 4.77 -2.19
C THR A 70 4.59 4.19 -2.91
N ILE A 71 5.06 2.99 -2.55
CA ILE A 71 6.17 2.32 -3.25
C ILE A 71 5.82 2.08 -4.72
N VAL A 72 4.66 1.48 -5.00
CA VAL A 72 4.22 1.18 -6.38
C VAL A 72 4.06 2.47 -7.19
N GLY A 73 3.45 3.50 -6.61
CA GLY A 73 3.31 4.82 -7.23
C GLY A 73 4.66 5.45 -7.53
N VAL A 74 5.56 5.53 -6.55
CA VAL A 74 6.92 6.07 -6.72
C VAL A 74 7.68 5.30 -7.80
N CYS A 75 7.61 3.97 -7.82
CA CYS A 75 8.22 3.16 -8.89
C CYS A 75 7.66 3.53 -10.27
N GLY A 76 6.34 3.67 -10.41
CA GLY A 76 5.71 4.08 -11.67
C GLY A 76 6.16 5.48 -12.13
N PHE A 77 6.19 6.44 -11.20
CA PHE A 77 6.69 7.79 -11.48
C PHE A 77 8.17 7.81 -11.88
N LEU A 78 9.02 6.99 -11.24
CA LEU A 78 10.44 6.89 -11.60
C LEU A 78 10.63 6.29 -13.00
N VAL A 79 9.84 5.29 -13.36
CA VAL A 79 9.84 4.72 -14.72
C VAL A 79 9.45 5.78 -15.74
N ALA A 80 8.36 6.53 -15.50
CA ALA A 80 7.95 7.62 -16.38
C ALA A 80 9.04 8.70 -16.51
N ALA A 81 9.63 9.11 -15.38
CA ALA A 81 10.72 10.10 -15.34
C ALA A 81 11.95 9.64 -16.13
N LEU A 82 12.31 8.35 -16.04
CA LEU A 82 13.42 7.77 -16.78
C LEU A 82 13.20 7.87 -18.29
N PHE A 83 12.03 7.45 -18.78
CA PHE A 83 11.72 7.50 -20.22
C PHE A 83 11.64 8.94 -20.74
N ILE A 84 11.08 9.87 -19.97
CA ILE A 84 11.07 11.31 -20.31
C ILE A 84 12.50 11.87 -20.36
N SER A 85 13.36 11.47 -19.41
CA SER A 85 14.76 11.91 -19.38
C SER A 85 15.58 11.38 -20.56
N LEU A 86 15.34 10.12 -20.98
CA LEU A 86 15.97 9.52 -22.17
C LEU A 86 15.59 10.24 -23.47
N VAL A 87 14.34 10.72 -23.55
CA VAL A 87 13.85 11.56 -24.66
C VAL A 87 14.53 12.94 -24.61
N ALA A 88 14.62 13.54 -23.42
CA ALA A 88 15.23 14.86 -23.25
C ALA A 88 16.74 14.88 -23.56
N SER A 89 17.45 13.78 -23.27
CA SER A 89 18.90 13.66 -23.51
C SER A 89 19.26 13.35 -24.97
N GLN A 90 18.27 13.10 -25.85
CA GLN A 90 18.48 12.71 -27.25
C GLN A 90 19.40 11.48 -27.42
N LEU A 91 19.50 10.63 -26.39
CA LEU A 91 20.35 9.43 -26.41
C LEU A 91 19.80 8.35 -27.34
N LEU A 92 18.50 8.38 -27.61
CA LEU A 92 17.81 7.39 -28.43
C LEU A 92 17.58 7.91 -29.86
N PRO A 93 17.51 7.03 -30.87
CA PRO A 93 17.00 7.38 -32.20
C PRO A 93 15.60 8.02 -32.17
N ASN A 94 15.29 8.89 -33.14
CA ASN A 94 14.03 9.65 -33.20
C ASN A 94 12.76 8.77 -33.16
N TYR A 95 12.78 7.58 -33.75
CA TYR A 95 11.63 6.67 -33.73
C TYR A 95 11.31 6.14 -32.33
N PHE A 96 12.32 5.96 -31.47
CA PHE A 96 12.13 5.52 -30.09
C PHE A 96 11.58 6.61 -29.18
N HIS A 97 11.70 7.89 -29.55
CA HIS A 97 11.18 8.99 -28.74
C HIS A 97 9.66 8.85 -28.55
N ARG A 98 8.94 8.52 -29.63
CA ARG A 98 7.48 8.34 -29.58
C ARG A 98 7.08 7.16 -28.69
N ILE A 99 7.83 6.06 -28.76
CA ILE A 99 7.59 4.87 -27.93
C ILE A 99 7.85 5.18 -26.46
N SER A 100 8.96 5.85 -26.13
CA SER A 100 9.29 6.25 -24.76
C SER A 100 8.23 7.17 -24.14
N LEU A 101 7.71 8.13 -24.91
CA LEU A 101 6.62 8.99 -24.46
C LEU A 101 5.33 8.18 -24.19
N GLN A 102 4.96 7.27 -25.08
CA GLN A 102 3.81 6.37 -24.86
C GLN A 102 3.98 5.50 -23.61
N ILE A 103 5.16 4.96 -23.37
CA ILE A 103 5.45 4.18 -22.14
C ILE A 103 5.29 5.06 -20.90
N SER A 104 5.75 6.32 -20.95
CA SER A 104 5.59 7.25 -19.83
C SER A 104 4.12 7.59 -19.55
N GLU A 105 3.30 7.80 -20.59
CA GLU A 105 1.86 8.03 -20.45
C GLU A 105 1.15 6.81 -19.86
N ILE A 106 1.48 5.61 -20.36
CA ILE A 106 0.98 4.34 -19.84
C ILE A 106 1.33 4.20 -18.35
N ALA A 107 2.59 4.44 -17.97
CA ALA A 107 3.03 4.31 -16.58
C ALA A 107 2.28 5.26 -15.62
N LEU A 108 1.96 6.47 -16.07
CA LEU A 108 1.25 7.47 -15.25
C LEU A 108 -0.27 7.20 -15.19
N ASN A 109 -0.87 6.84 -16.32
CA ASN A 109 -2.33 6.66 -16.43
C ASN A 109 -2.81 5.29 -15.96
N LEU A 110 -1.99 4.24 -16.08
CA LEU A 110 -2.33 2.89 -15.58
C LEU A 110 -1.97 2.68 -14.11
N ASN A 111 -1.72 3.75 -13.34
CA ASN A 111 -1.54 3.65 -11.90
C ASN A 111 -2.66 2.84 -11.18
N PRO A 112 -3.95 2.92 -11.55
CA PRO A 112 -4.99 2.18 -10.85
C PRO A 112 -4.85 0.67 -11.06
N LEU A 113 -4.33 0.27 -12.21
CA LEU A 113 -4.10 -1.14 -12.56
C LEU A 113 -3.03 -1.78 -11.68
N PHE A 114 -2.09 -1.00 -11.13
CA PHE A 114 -1.07 -1.51 -10.20
C PHE A 114 -1.46 -1.30 -8.74
N ILE A 115 -2.13 -0.18 -8.42
CA ILE A 115 -2.53 0.16 -7.05
C ILE A 115 -3.66 -0.75 -6.56
N VAL A 116 -4.70 -0.96 -7.38
CA VAL A 116 -5.91 -1.71 -6.98
C VAL A 116 -5.60 -3.17 -6.64
N PRO A 117 -4.84 -3.94 -7.45
CA PRO A 117 -4.46 -5.30 -7.09
C PRO A 117 -3.55 -5.37 -5.86
N SER A 118 -2.63 -4.42 -5.71
CA SER A 118 -1.72 -4.33 -4.56
C SER A 118 -2.48 -4.12 -3.24
N VAL A 119 -3.58 -3.38 -3.31
CA VAL A 119 -4.53 -3.13 -2.23
C VAL A 119 -5.40 -4.36 -1.97
N ALA A 120 -5.99 -4.92 -3.02
CA ALA A 120 -6.92 -6.05 -2.92
C ALA A 120 -6.25 -7.30 -2.33
N ASP A 121 -4.98 -7.60 -2.64
CA ASP A 121 -4.25 -8.74 -2.05
C ASP A 121 -4.10 -8.65 -0.51
N ARG A 122 -4.22 -7.45 0.07
CA ARG A 122 -4.04 -7.22 1.51
C ARG A 122 -5.33 -7.24 2.31
N VAL A 123 -6.46 -7.11 1.65
CA VAL A 123 -7.79 -7.15 2.28
C VAL A 123 -8.38 -8.50 1.95
N PRO A 124 -8.40 -9.49 2.86
CA PRO A 124 -8.81 -10.85 2.51
C PRO A 124 -10.19 -10.96 1.85
N PRO A 125 -11.21 -10.19 2.26
CA PRO A 125 -12.47 -10.12 1.51
C PRO A 125 -12.31 -9.70 0.05
N TRP A 126 -11.44 -8.72 -0.23
CA TRP A 126 -11.22 -8.21 -1.58
C TRP A 126 -10.31 -9.14 -2.39
N LYS A 127 -9.31 -9.75 -1.75
CA LYS A 127 -8.44 -10.76 -2.35
C LYS A 127 -9.26 -11.94 -2.85
N ASN A 128 -10.16 -12.48 -2.02
CA ASN A 128 -10.98 -13.63 -2.38
C ASN A 128 -11.89 -13.28 -3.57
N LYS A 129 -12.56 -12.13 -3.52
CA LYS A 129 -13.42 -11.65 -4.61
C LYS A 129 -12.65 -11.38 -5.91
N LEU A 130 -11.43 -10.85 -5.80
CA LEU A 130 -10.54 -10.63 -6.95
C LEU A 130 -10.11 -11.97 -7.56
N ILE A 131 -9.73 -12.96 -6.75
CA ILE A 131 -9.37 -14.31 -7.22
C ILE A 131 -10.57 -15.04 -7.84
N GLU A 132 -11.77 -14.86 -7.31
CA GLU A 132 -13.00 -15.43 -7.88
C GLU A 132 -13.31 -14.87 -9.27
N THR A 133 -12.99 -13.60 -9.51
CA THR A 133 -13.19 -12.92 -10.80
C THR A 133 -12.10 -13.27 -11.82
N MET A 134 -10.97 -13.84 -11.37
CA MET A 134 -9.85 -14.19 -12.24
C MET A 134 -10.12 -15.46 -13.06
N PRO A 135 -9.52 -15.58 -14.26
CA PRO A 135 -9.63 -16.77 -15.09
C PRO A 135 -9.21 -18.06 -14.38
N LYS A 136 -9.85 -19.19 -14.71
CA LYS A 136 -9.68 -20.49 -14.04
C LYS A 136 -8.22 -20.97 -13.94
N PHE A 137 -7.35 -20.57 -14.87
CA PHE A 137 -5.92 -20.92 -14.86
C PHE A 137 -5.11 -20.20 -13.76
N ILE A 138 -5.50 -18.98 -13.36
CA ILE A 138 -4.88 -18.23 -12.25
C ILE A 138 -5.42 -18.71 -10.89
N ARG A 139 -6.69 -19.13 -10.86
CA ARG A 139 -7.43 -19.56 -9.66
C ARG A 139 -6.81 -20.78 -8.95
N LYS A 140 -6.15 -21.68 -9.69
CA LYS A 140 -5.66 -22.98 -9.19
C LYS A 140 -4.48 -22.87 -8.21
N LYS A 141 -3.80 -21.72 -8.12
CA LYS A 141 -2.56 -21.57 -7.33
C LYS A 141 -2.79 -21.14 -5.87
N ASN A 142 -4.00 -20.69 -5.51
CA ASN A 142 -4.24 -20.01 -4.22
C ASN A 142 -5.27 -20.71 -3.29
N SER A 143 -5.66 -21.95 -3.58
CA SER A 143 -6.62 -22.70 -2.75
C SER A 143 -5.95 -23.28 -1.49
N CYS A 144 -5.42 -22.42 -0.63
CA CYS A 144 -5.18 -22.78 0.77
C CYS A 144 -6.28 -22.13 1.59
N THR A 145 -7.45 -22.76 1.56
CA THR A 145 -8.56 -22.42 2.41
C THR A 145 -8.12 -22.70 3.85
N ARG A 146 -7.72 -21.66 4.61
CA ARG A 146 -7.61 -21.78 6.07
C ARG A 146 -9.03 -22.02 6.58
N THR A 147 -9.37 -23.30 6.75
CA THR A 147 -10.58 -23.73 7.46
C THR A 147 -10.54 -23.13 8.85
N VAL A 148 -11.34 -22.11 9.10
CA VAL A 148 -11.62 -21.61 10.43
C VAL A 148 -12.36 -22.74 11.16
N ARG A 149 -11.69 -23.42 12.10
CA ARG A 149 -12.39 -24.36 12.97
C ARG A 149 -13.41 -23.57 13.80
N PRO A 150 -14.69 -23.99 13.87
CA PRO A 150 -15.60 -23.42 14.87
C PRO A 150 -15.06 -23.77 16.26
N MET A 151 -14.84 -22.77 17.10
CA MET A 151 -14.38 -22.96 18.46
C MET A 151 -15.61 -23.14 19.36
N ASP A 152 -15.71 -24.28 20.03
CA ASP A 152 -16.80 -24.59 20.95
C ASP A 152 -16.90 -23.52 22.05
N TYR A 153 -18.08 -22.90 22.14
CA TYR A 153 -18.42 -21.91 23.15
C TYR A 153 -18.52 -22.60 24.52
N ARG A 154 -17.44 -22.58 25.32
CA ARG A 154 -17.52 -22.81 26.76
C ARG A 154 -17.47 -21.49 27.53
N ALA A 155 -18.50 -21.32 28.34
CA ALA A 155 -18.83 -20.13 29.09
C ALA A 155 -17.94 -19.94 30.33
N ARG A 156 -17.10 -18.91 30.26
CA ARG A 156 -16.74 -17.95 31.32
C ARG A 156 -15.64 -17.09 30.72
N ARG A 157 -15.90 -15.82 30.40
CA ARG A 157 -14.83 -14.92 29.96
C ARG A 157 -14.78 -13.69 30.83
N THR A 158 -13.61 -13.45 31.37
CA THR A 158 -13.20 -12.13 31.81
C THR A 158 -12.99 -11.25 30.56
N VAL A 159 -13.18 -9.93 30.69
CA VAL A 159 -13.01 -8.94 29.58
C VAL A 159 -11.66 -9.08 28.85
N VAL A 160 -10.64 -9.60 29.54
CA VAL A 160 -9.30 -9.90 29.00
C VAL A 160 -9.32 -11.07 28.01
N GLU A 161 -10.14 -12.11 28.24
CA GLU A 161 -10.30 -13.25 27.33
C GLU A 161 -11.16 -12.92 26.12
N GLU A 162 -12.21 -12.11 26.27
CA GLU A 162 -12.97 -11.59 25.12
C GLU A 162 -12.08 -10.76 24.20
N THR A 163 -11.24 -9.91 24.80
CA THR A 163 -10.24 -9.10 24.11
C THR A 163 -9.28 -9.97 23.29
N ASN A 164 -8.70 -11.02 23.90
CA ASN A 164 -7.79 -11.90 23.18
C ASN A 164 -8.50 -12.71 22.09
N THR A 165 -9.73 -13.17 22.34
CA THR A 165 -10.49 -13.93 21.34
C THR A 165 -10.85 -13.05 20.14
N TYR A 166 -11.26 -11.80 20.37
CA TYR A 166 -11.52 -10.81 19.31
C TYR A 166 -10.27 -10.49 18.50
N TRP A 167 -9.11 -10.31 19.16
CA TRP A 167 -7.84 -10.11 18.44
C TRP A 167 -7.42 -11.33 17.63
N THR A 168 -7.71 -12.53 18.11
CA THR A 168 -7.43 -13.78 17.40
C THR A 168 -8.31 -13.90 16.16
N GLN A 169 -9.61 -13.59 16.28
CA GLN A 169 -10.54 -13.55 15.14
C GLN A 169 -10.17 -12.45 14.15
N TYR A 170 -9.82 -11.26 14.62
CA TYR A 170 -9.37 -10.14 13.78
C TYR A 170 -8.07 -10.45 13.03
N SER A 171 -7.11 -11.17 13.64
CA SER A 171 -5.90 -11.63 12.97
C SER A 171 -6.12 -12.76 11.97
N ASN A 172 -7.20 -13.54 12.13
CA ASN A 172 -7.52 -14.65 11.23
C ASN A 172 -8.33 -14.19 10.01
N ASN A 173 -9.09 -13.10 10.13
CA ASN A 173 -9.98 -12.59 9.08
C ASN A 173 -9.34 -11.49 8.19
N TRP A 174 -8.14 -11.01 8.56
CA TRP A 174 -7.43 -9.88 7.93
C TRP A 174 -5.92 -10.10 7.95
#